data_AF-A0A382TJ25-F1
#
_entry.id   AF-A0A382TJ25-F1
#
_cell.length_a   1.000
_cell.length_b   1.000
_cell.length_c   1.000
_cell.angle_alpha   90.00
_cell.angle_beta   90.00
_cell.angle_gamma   90.00
#
_symmetry.space_group_name_H-M   'P 1'
#
loop_
_entity.id
_entity.type
_entity.pdbx_description
1 polymer ?
#
loop_
_entity_poly.entity_id
_entity_poly.type
_entity_poly.pdbx_seq_one_letter_code
_entity_poly.pdbx_strand_id
1 'polypeptide(L)'
;VKPLFLEDNKVFERMVKEAVENIPELFIQHMTNLEIKIEDDNEQNLLGVFEGIPLIDRYNDQSYMPDVITIYEKPLIEISNS
;
A
#
# COMPACT_ATOMS: atom_id res chain seq x y z
N VAL A 1 -13.49 2.37 -4.90
CA VAL A 1 -12.48 3.42 -5.22
C VAL A 1 -11.17 2.70 -5.51
N LYS A 2 -10.40 3.09 -6.52
CA LYS A 2 -9.12 2.43 -6.87
C LYS A 2 -7.96 3.09 -6.11
N PRO A 3 -6.95 2.33 -5.66
CA PRO A 3 -5.77 2.92 -4.99
C PRO A 3 -5.00 3.85 -5.92
N LEU A 4 -4.46 4.92 -5.35
CA LEU A 4 -3.52 5.83 -6.00
C LEU A 4 -2.10 5.31 -5.79
N PHE A 5 -1.25 5.37 -6.82
CA PHE A 5 0.16 4.97 -6.81
C PHE A 5 1.04 6.21 -6.99
N LEU A 6 2.13 6.32 -6.23
CA LEU A 6 3.08 7.44 -6.25
C LEU A 6 4.52 6.90 -6.32
N GLU A 7 5.09 6.77 -7.52
CA GLU A 7 6.53 6.83 -7.89
C GLU A 7 6.75 6.32 -9.33
N ASP A 8 7.95 6.51 -9.91
CA ASP A 8 8.25 6.33 -11.36
C ASP A 8 9.12 5.08 -11.66
N ASN A 9 9.06 4.00 -10.85
CA ASN A 9 9.57 2.68 -11.26
C ASN A 9 8.45 1.87 -11.94
N LYS A 10 8.34 2.06 -13.25
CA LYS A 10 7.22 1.54 -14.06
C LYS A 10 7.06 0.02 -14.04
N VAL A 11 8.10 -0.75 -13.71
CA VAL A 11 8.01 -2.22 -13.74
C VAL A 11 7.43 -2.75 -12.43
N PHE A 12 8.03 -2.39 -11.29
CA PHE A 12 7.56 -2.86 -9.98
C PHE A 12 6.17 -2.28 -9.67
N GLU A 13 5.94 -1.00 -9.96
CA GLU A 13 4.61 -0.38 -9.80
C GLU A 13 3.53 -1.12 -10.61
N ARG A 14 3.84 -1.51 -11.86
CA ARG A 14 2.91 -2.31 -12.66
C ARG A 14 2.63 -3.67 -12.01
N MET A 15 3.63 -4.35 -11.48
CA MET A 15 3.45 -5.63 -10.78
C MET A 15 2.59 -5.46 -9.52
N VAL A 16 2.83 -4.43 -8.72
CA VAL A 16 2.00 -4.13 -7.55
C VAL A 16 0.56 -3.85 -7.97
N LYS A 17 0.35 -3.05 -9.03
CA LYS A 17 -0.98 -2.77 -9.55
C LYS A 17 -1.71 -4.03 -10.02
N GLU A 18 -1.02 -4.90 -10.78
CA GLU A 18 -1.57 -6.19 -11.20
C GLU A 18 -1.92 -7.06 -9.98
N ALA A 19 -1.07 -7.10 -8.95
CA ALA A 19 -1.36 -7.83 -7.72
C ALA A 19 -2.61 -7.30 -7.01
N VAL A 20 -2.74 -5.98 -6.90
CA VAL A 20 -3.91 -5.31 -6.30
C VAL A 20 -5.18 -5.61 -7.09
N GLU A 21 -5.14 -5.60 -8.43
CA GLU A 21 -6.28 -5.94 -9.28
C GLU A 21 -6.70 -7.41 -9.17
N ASN A 22 -5.81 -8.29 -8.71
CA ASN A 22 -6.09 -9.71 -8.46
C ASN A 22 -6.49 -10.03 -7.02
N ILE A 23 -6.58 -9.04 -6.13
CA ILE A 23 -7.07 -9.27 -4.76
C ILE A 23 -8.54 -9.73 -4.82
N PRO A 24 -8.90 -10.82 -4.12
CA PRO A 24 -10.28 -11.29 -4.11
C PRO A 24 -11.28 -10.21 -3.68
N GLU A 25 -12.44 -10.16 -4.34
CA GLU A 25 -13.47 -9.13 -4.14
C GLU A 25 -13.89 -8.97 -2.67
N LEU A 26 -13.89 -10.08 -1.93
CA LEU A 26 -14.24 -10.08 -0.51
C LEU A 26 -13.33 -9.19 0.34
N PHE A 27 -12.09 -8.93 -0.09
CA PHE A 27 -11.15 -8.03 0.59
C PHE A 27 -11.18 -6.63 0.00
N ILE A 28 -11.26 -6.47 -1.33
CA ILE A 28 -11.29 -5.15 -1.99
C ILE A 28 -12.43 -4.28 -1.48
N GLN A 29 -13.59 -4.86 -1.17
CA GLN A 29 -14.72 -4.11 -0.61
C GLN A 29 -14.41 -3.40 0.71
N HIS A 30 -13.39 -3.84 1.45
CA HIS A 30 -12.95 -3.24 2.71
C HIS A 30 -11.78 -2.27 2.53
N MET A 31 -11.14 -2.22 1.35
CA MET A 31 -10.03 -1.32 1.04
C MET A 31 -10.54 0.06 0.59
N THR A 32 -11.38 0.69 1.40
CA THR A 32 -11.95 2.02 1.11
C THR A 32 -11.08 3.14 1.66
N ASN A 33 -10.84 4.19 0.86
CA ASN A 33 -10.01 5.34 1.26
C ASN A 33 -8.57 4.94 1.65
N LEU A 34 -7.93 4.15 0.78
CA LEU A 34 -6.59 3.62 0.96
C LEU A 34 -5.67 4.06 -0.19
N GLU A 35 -4.45 4.43 0.17
CA GLU A 35 -3.36 4.79 -0.72
C GLU A 35 -2.29 3.71 -0.67
N ILE A 36 -1.70 3.37 -1.83
CA ILE A 36 -0.59 2.42 -1.91
C ILE A 36 0.65 3.19 -2.34
N LYS A 37 1.63 3.25 -1.45
CA LYS A 37 2.92 3.86 -1.68
C LYS A 37 3.95 2.78 -1.97
N ILE A 38 4.88 3.08 -2.87
CA ILE A 38 6.04 2.25 -3.12
C ILE A 38 7.25 3.02 -2.63
N GLU A 39 8.11 2.36 -1.85
CA GLU A 39 9.38 2.90 -1.41
C GLU A 39 10.48 1.87 -1.65
N ASP A 40 11.73 2.34 -1.71
CA ASP A 40 12.88 1.50 -1.96
C ASP A 40 13.12 0.47 -0.85
N ASP A 41 13.17 0.91 0.41
CA ASP A 41 13.64 0.10 1.55
C ASP A 41 13.24 0.71 2.90
N ASN A 42 13.44 -0.05 3.98
CA ASN A 42 13.30 0.41 5.36
C ASN A 42 14.37 -0.21 6.28
N GLU A 43 14.59 0.41 7.44
CA GLU A 43 15.59 -0.06 8.42
C GLU A 43 15.22 -1.39 9.10
N GLN A 44 13.99 -1.88 8.94
CA GLN A 44 13.41 -3.01 9.65
C GLN A 44 13.27 -4.27 8.78
N ASN A 45 13.76 -4.26 7.53
CA ASN A 45 13.57 -5.32 6.53
C ASN A 45 12.09 -5.75 6.36
N LEU A 46 11.16 -4.82 6.57
CA LEU A 46 9.74 -5.07 6.32
C LEU A 46 9.47 -5.16 4.82
N LEU A 47 8.54 -6.01 4.41
CA LEU A 47 8.06 -6.06 3.02
C LEU A 47 7.02 -4.97 2.72
N GLY A 48 6.39 -4.45 3.77
CA GLY A 48 5.46 -3.34 3.72
C GLY A 48 4.94 -2.99 5.11
N VAL A 49 4.27 -1.84 5.22
CA VAL A 49 3.65 -1.35 6.45
C VAL A 49 2.27 -0.75 6.15
N PHE A 50 1.32 -0.97 7.05
CA PHE A 50 0.02 -0.30 7.03
C PHE A 50 -0.01 0.78 8.11
N GLU A 51 -0.28 2.01 7.69
CA GLU A 51 -0.39 3.18 8.54
C GLU A 51 -1.81 3.73 8.41
N GLY A 52 -2.63 3.48 9.45
CA GLY A 52 -4.01 3.93 9.49
C GLY A 52 -4.32 4.78 10.71
N ILE A 53 -5.26 5.71 10.53
CA ILE A 53 -5.76 6.53 11.64
C ILE A 53 -6.89 5.76 12.35
N PRO A 54 -6.85 5.60 13.69
CA PRO A 54 -7.93 4.98 14.45
C PRO A 54 -9.29 5.63 14.17
N LEU A 55 -10.36 4.81 14.13
CA LEU A 55 -11.70 5.29 13.78
C LEU A 55 -12.22 6.41 14.69
N ILE A 56 -11.89 6.39 15.98
CA ILE A 56 -12.27 7.45 16.94
C ILE A 56 -11.67 8.81 16.59
N ASP A 57 -10.46 8.82 16.05
CA ASP A 57 -9.73 10.04 15.72
C ASP A 57 -10.12 10.54 14.32
N ARG A 58 -10.52 9.63 13.43
CA ARG A 58 -10.99 9.92 12.07
C ARG A 58 -12.27 10.76 12.03
N TYR A 59 -13.16 10.67 13.03
CA TYR A 59 -14.36 11.51 13.09
C TYR A 59 -14.09 12.96 13.51
N ASN A 60 -12.94 13.21 14.15
CA ASN A 60 -12.57 14.54 14.65
C ASN A 60 -11.75 15.35 13.64
N ASP A 61 -11.12 14.67 12.67
CA ASP A 61 -10.38 15.32 11.60
C ASP A 61 -11.29 15.54 10.38
N GLN A 62 -11.40 16.80 9.93
CA GLN A 62 -12.17 17.16 8.73
C GLN A 62 -11.46 16.73 7.44
N SER A 63 -10.17 16.38 7.53
CA SER A 63 -9.41 15.81 6.42
C SER A 63 -9.63 14.30 6.35
N TYR A 64 -10.36 13.86 5.33
CA TYR A 64 -10.55 12.46 4.95
C TYR A 64 -9.25 11.83 4.40
N MET A 65 -8.15 11.90 5.14
CA MET A 65 -6.85 11.40 4.68
C MET A 65 -6.93 9.86 4.52
N PRO A 66 -6.39 9.30 3.43
CA PRO A 66 -6.41 7.87 3.23
C PRO A 66 -5.48 7.17 4.22
N ASP A 67 -5.79 5.91 4.54
CA ASP A 67 -4.79 5.04 5.14
C ASP A 67 -3.74 4.70 4.10
N VAL A 68 -2.49 4.49 4.52
CA VAL A 68 -1.38 4.23 3.60
C VAL A 68 -0.89 2.81 3.80
N ILE A 69 -0.78 2.04 2.71
CA ILE A 69 0.05 0.85 2.64
C ILE A 69 1.32 1.22 1.91
N THR A 70 2.46 1.16 2.58
CA THR A 70 3.77 1.27 1.94
C THR A 70 4.29 -0.12 1.63
N ILE A 71 4.73 -0.34 0.39
CA ILE A 71 5.36 -1.58 -0.08
C ILE A 71 6.83 -1.28 -0.36
N TYR A 72 7.73 -2.10 0.19
CA TYR A 72 9.17 -1.91 0.06
C TYR A 72 9.73 -2.80 -1.04
N GLU A 73 10.24 -2.20 -2.12
CA GLU A 73 10.68 -2.93 -3.32
C GLU A 73 11.88 -3.83 -3.03
N LYS A 74 12.96 -3.33 -2.42
CA LYS A 74 14.20 -4.10 -2.24
C LYS A 74 14.01 -5.32 -1.34
N PRO A 75 13.40 -5.22 -0.14
CA PRO A 75 13.14 -6.39 0.70
C PRO A 75 12.26 -7.44 0.01
N LEU A 76 11.27 -6.99 -0.78
CA LEU A 76 10.33 -7.87 -1.48
C LEU A 76 10.98 -8.61 -2.65
N ILE A 77 11.90 -7.95 -3.38
CA ILE A 77 12.71 -8.60 -4.41
C ILE A 77 13.71 -9.58 -3.79
N GLU A 78 14.37 -9.22 -2.67
CA GLU A 78 15.34 -10.07 -2.00
C GLU A 78 14.70 -11.40 -1.56
N ILE A 79 13.55 -11.34 -0.89
CA ILE A 79 12.84 -12.55 -0.44
C ILE A 79 12.31 -13.40 -1.60
N SER A 80 11.97 -12.79 -2.75
CA SER A 80 11.45 -13.51 -3.92
C SER A 80 12.53 -14.28 -4.68
N ASN A 81 13.80 -13.90 -4.54
CA ASN A 81 14.94 -14.57 -5.16
C ASN A 81 15.59 -15.62 -4.25
N SER A 82 15.02 -15.87 -3.07
CA SER A 82 15.45 -16.88 -2.10
C SER A 82 14.80 -18.23 -2.37
#